data_AF-A0A959S0S2-F1
#
_entry.id   AF-A0A959S0S2-F1
#
_cell.length_a   1.000
_cell.length_b   1.000
_cell.length_c   1.000
_cell.angle_alpha   90.00
_cell.angle_beta   90.00
_cell.angle_gamma   90.00
#
_symmetry.space_group_name_H-M   'P 1'
#
loop_
_entity.id
_entity.type
_entity.pdbx_description
1 polymer ?
#
loop_
_entity_poly.entity_id
_entity_poly.type
_entity_poly.pdbx_seq_one_letter_code
_entity_poly.pdbx_strand_id
1 'polypeptide(L)'
;GIPILEAFACKCPVLLSNTSSFPEVAGEAGLYFDPENIESIQDAIKKIITNEKARKELISAGSIKLKEYSWEKTAAQTKLIYESVL
;
A
#
# COMPACT_ATOMS: atom_id res chain seq x y z
N GLY A 1 -3.28 -2.65 7.56
CA GLY A 1 -2.99 -2.01 6.26
C GLY A 1 -4.21 -1.74 5.37
N ILE A 2 -5.46 -1.74 5.86
CA ILE A 2 -6.62 -1.33 5.02
C ILE A 2 -6.52 0.13 4.54
N PRO A 3 -6.09 1.11 5.37
CA PRO A 3 -5.95 2.50 4.93
C PRO A 3 -5.03 2.70 3.72
N ILE A 4 -4.10 1.78 3.48
CA ILE A 4 -3.24 1.78 2.28
C ILE A 4 -4.10 1.53 1.03
N LEU A 5 -4.99 0.53 1.09
CA LEU A 5 -5.89 0.19 -0.02
C LEU A 5 -6.90 1.31 -0.28
N GLU A 6 -7.40 1.95 0.78
CA GLU A 6 -8.27 3.13 0.67
C GLU A 6 -7.55 4.29 -0.02
N ALA A 7 -6.30 4.57 0.37
CA ALA A 7 -5.47 5.59 -0.27
C ALA A 7 -5.25 5.26 -1.76
N PHE A 8 -4.95 4.01 -2.11
CA PHE A 8 -4.83 3.59 -3.51
C PHE A 8 -6.13 3.78 -4.29
N ALA A 9 -7.29 3.45 -3.71
CA ALA A 9 -8.59 3.68 -4.34
C ALA A 9 -8.86 5.17 -4.59
N CYS A 10 -8.40 6.04 -3.68
CA CYS A 10 -8.46 7.49 -3.82
C CYS A 10 -7.36 8.09 -4.72
N LYS A 11 -6.53 7.26 -5.37
CA LYS A 11 -5.37 7.70 -6.16
C LYS A 11 -4.40 8.58 -5.36
N CYS A 12 -4.27 8.30 -4.07
CA CYS A 12 -3.36 8.98 -3.16
C CYS A 12 -2.09 8.13 -2.98
N PRO A 13 -0.89 8.67 -3.27
CA PRO A 13 0.36 7.98 -2.98
C PRO A 13 0.55 7.85 -1.46
N VAL A 14 1.14 6.74 -1.02
CA VAL A 14 1.37 6.47 0.40
C VAL A 14 2.86 6.54 0.73
N LEU A 15 3.18 7.22 1.83
CA LEU A 15 4.47 7.15 2.48
C LEU A 15 4.31 6.32 3.75
N LEU A 16 5.14 5.29 3.90
CA LEU A 16 4.96 4.28 4.94
C LEU A 16 6.29 4.00 5.64
N SER A 17 6.24 3.65 6.93
CA SER A 17 7.42 3.07 7.57
C SER A 17 7.74 1.71 6.95
N ASN A 18 9.02 1.35 6.84
CA ASN A 18 9.44 0.03 6.34
C ASN A 18 9.27 -1.08 7.40
N THR A 19 8.16 -1.09 8.14
CA THR A 19 7.93 -1.98 9.29
C THR A 19 6.49 -2.49 9.32
N SER A 20 6.22 -3.49 10.17
CA SER A 20 4.89 -4.08 10.35
C SER A 20 4.33 -4.69 9.06
N SER A 21 3.00 -4.66 8.87
CA SER A 21 2.31 -5.20 7.70
C SER A 21 2.37 -4.29 6.47
N PHE A 22 3.11 -3.17 6.51
CA PHE A 22 3.08 -2.18 5.43
C PHE A 22 3.77 -2.69 4.16
N PRO A 23 4.98 -3.27 4.21
CA PRO A 23 5.62 -3.83 3.03
C PRO A 23 4.81 -4.98 2.39
N GLU A 24 4.11 -5.77 3.21
CA GLU A 24 3.24 -6.85 2.73
C GLU A 24 2.06 -6.32 1.90
N VAL A 25 1.41 -5.24 2.37
CA VAL A 25 0.22 -4.70 1.71
C VAL A 25 0.57 -3.78 0.55
N ALA A 26 1.50 -2.84 0.76
CA ALA A 26 1.85 -1.85 -0.25
C ALA A 26 2.84 -2.39 -1.30
N GLY A 27 3.74 -3.32 -0.95
CA GLY A 27 4.81 -3.79 -1.84
C GLY A 27 5.54 -2.62 -2.50
N GLU A 28 5.79 -2.69 -3.80
CA GLU A 28 6.46 -1.61 -4.56
C GLU A 28 5.58 -0.37 -4.81
N ALA A 29 4.31 -0.38 -4.39
CA ALA A 29 3.41 0.76 -4.57
C ALA A 29 3.48 1.79 -3.41
N GLY A 30 4.27 1.51 -2.38
CA GLY A 30 4.56 2.44 -1.28
C GLY A 30 5.92 3.12 -1.44
N LEU A 31 6.03 4.38 -0.98
CA LEU A 31 7.33 4.97 -0.73
C LEU A 31 7.69 4.75 0.75
N TYR A 32 8.79 4.05 1.00
CA TYR A 32 9.18 3.70 2.36
C TYR A 32 10.19 4.67 2.96
N PHE A 33 10.11 4.85 4.27
CA PHE A 33 11.09 5.55 5.09
C PHE A 33 11.41 4.75 6.35
N ASP A 34 12.53 5.07 6.98
CA ASP A 34 12.88 4.58 8.31
C ASP A 34 12.17 5.43 9.38
N PRO A 35 11.28 4.85 10.21
CA PRO A 35 10.52 5.61 11.21
C PRO A 35 11.38 6.17 12.34
N GLU A 36 12.58 5.64 12.56
CA GLU A 36 13.51 6.13 13.60
C GLU A 36 14.48 7.19 13.06
N ASN A 37 14.38 7.52 11.78
CA ASN A 37 15.26 8.48 11.11
C ASN A 37 14.46 9.66 10.51
N ILE A 38 14.57 10.82 11.16
CA ILE A 38 13.89 12.07 10.75
C ILE A 38 14.28 12.50 9.33
N GLU A 39 15.54 12.33 8.93
CA GLU A 39 16.04 12.71 7.61
C GLU A 39 15.42 11.82 6.53
N SER A 40 15.29 10.51 6.80
CA SER A 40 14.60 9.57 5.92
C SER A 40 13.15 9.97 5.67
N ILE A 41 12.42 10.35 6.72
CA ILE A 41 11.04 10.84 6.62
C ILE A 41 10.97 12.12 5.78
N GLN A 42 11.84 13.09 6.07
CA GLN A 42 11.88 14.35 5.33
C GLN A 42 12.15 14.14 3.84
N ASP A 43 13.11 13.28 3.50
CA ASP A 43 13.48 13.03 2.12
C ASP A 43 12.36 12.32 1.35
N ALA A 44 11.67 11.38 1.98
CA ALA A 44 10.50 10.74 1.40
C ALA A 44 9.38 11.76 1.10
N ILE A 45 9.08 12.65 2.06
CA ILE A 45 8.08 13.73 1.90
C ILE A 45 8.51 14.68 0.76
N LYS A 46 9.75 15.18 0.79
CA LYS A 46 10.30 16.08 -0.23
C LYS A 46 10.21 15.46 -1.62
N LYS A 47 10.54 14.17 -1.77
CA LYS A 47 10.46 13.44 -3.03
C LYS A 47 9.04 13.48 -3.61
N ILE A 48 8.01 13.20 -2.81
CA ILE A 48 6.62 13.16 -3.30
C ILE A 48 6.04 14.54 -3.60
N ILE A 49 6.43 15.57 -2.85
CA ILE A 49 5.96 16.94 -3.08
C ILE A 49 6.59 17.51 -4.35
N THR A 50 7.89 17.32 -4.55
CA THR A 50 8.65 17.97 -5.62
C THR A 50 8.73 17.18 -6.92
N ASN A 51 8.62 15.85 -6.88
CA ASN A 51 8.74 15.00 -8.06
C ASN A 51 7.37 14.47 -8.53
N GLU A 52 6.76 15.19 -9.47
CA GLU A 52 5.47 14.81 -10.07
C GLU A 52 5.52 13.44 -10.76
N LYS A 53 6.64 13.09 -11.40
CA LYS A 53 6.81 11.80 -12.08
C LYS A 53 6.74 10.65 -11.08
N ALA A 54 7.52 10.72 -10.00
CA ALA A 54 7.50 9.72 -8.93
C ALA A 54 6.11 9.57 -8.31
N ARG A 55 5.39 10.67 -8.12
CA ARG A 55 4.01 10.66 -7.62
C ARG A 55 3.06 9.92 -8.57
N LYS A 56 3.13 10.19 -9.88
CA LYS A 56 2.30 9.49 -10.89
C LYS A 56 2.63 7.99 -10.96
N GLU A 57 3.91 7.64 -10.87
CA GLU A 57 4.36 6.24 -10.86
C GLU A 57 3.77 5.48 -9.66
N LEU A 58 3.83 6.05 -8.46
CA LEU A 58 3.25 5.43 -7.26
C LEU A 58 1.73 5.32 -7.31
N ILE A 59 1.02 6.31 -7.85
CA ILE A 59 -0.43 6.23 -8.04
C ILE A 59 -0.79 5.10 -9.00
N SER A 60 -0.03 4.96 -10.10
CA SER A 60 -0.21 3.88 -11.06
C SER A 60 0.05 2.51 -10.42
N ALA A 61 1.17 2.38 -9.70
CA ALA A 61 1.53 1.17 -8.98
C ALA A 61 0.47 0.78 -7.94
N GLY A 62 -0.02 1.75 -7.15
CA GLY A 62 -1.09 1.53 -6.16
C GLY A 62 -2.40 1.09 -6.81
N SER A 63 -2.75 1.69 -7.96
CA SER A 63 -3.94 1.30 -8.74
C SER A 63 -3.84 -0.13 -9.27
N ILE A 64 -2.63 -0.58 -9.63
CA ILE A 64 -2.38 -1.98 -10.03
C ILE A 64 -2.46 -2.90 -8.81
N LYS A 65 -1.77 -2.56 -7.73
CA LYS A 65 -1.72 -3.34 -6.48
C LYS A 65 -3.10 -3.55 -5.88
N LEU A 66 -3.95 -2.52 -5.89
CA LEU A 66 -5.32 -2.59 -5.38
C LEU A 66 -6.15 -3.71 -6.04
N LYS A 67 -5.89 -4.04 -7.32
CA LYS A 67 -6.62 -5.09 -8.04
C LYS A 67 -6.36 -6.50 -7.50
N GLU A 68 -5.29 -6.69 -6.72
CA GLU A 68 -5.01 -7.98 -6.08
C GLU A 68 -5.95 -8.26 -4.90
N TYR A 69 -6.61 -7.22 -4.37
CA TYR A 69 -7.51 -7.26 -3.23
C TYR A 69 -8.97 -7.15 -3.70
N SER A 70 -9.81 -8.12 -3.29
CA SER A 70 -11.24 -8.14 -3.60
C SER A 70 -11.99 -8.77 -2.43
N TRP A 71 -13.06 -8.10 -2.00
CA TRP A 71 -13.94 -8.62 -0.95
C TRP A 71 -14.62 -9.92 -1.36
N GLU A 72 -15.00 -10.02 -2.63
CA GLU A 72 -15.60 -11.22 -3.21
C GLU A 72 -14.62 -12.40 -3.15
N LYS A 73 -13.35 -12.18 -3.53
CA LYS A 73 -12.29 -13.19 -3.44
C LYS A 73 -12.05 -13.61 -1.98
N THR A 74 -11.94 -12.64 -1.06
CA THR A 74 -11.77 -12.91 0.36
C THR A 74 -12.93 -13.76 0.89
N ALA A 75 -14.18 -13.35 0.64
CA ALA A 75 -15.36 -14.07 1.10
C ALA A 75 -15.42 -15.51 0.55
N ALA A 76 -15.15 -15.69 -0.75
CA ALA A 76 -15.13 -17.01 -1.36
C ALA A 76 -14.05 -17.92 -0.76
N GLN A 77 -12.83 -17.40 -0.57
CA GLN A 77 -11.73 -18.17 0.01
C GLN A 77 -11.97 -18.51 1.49
N THR A 78 -12.48 -17.57 2.29
CA THR A 78 -12.82 -17.81 3.69
C THR A 78 -13.92 -18.87 3.81
N LYS A 79 -14.94 -18.81 2.96
CA LYS A 79 -16.03 -19.79 2.94
C LYS A 79 -15.52 -21.21 2.71
N LEU A 80 -14.61 -21.42 1.75
CA LEU A 80 -14.04 -22.75 1.46
C LEU A 80 -13.34 -23.35 2.67
N ILE A 81 -12.65 -22.52 3.47
CA ILE A 81 -12.01 -23.01 4.69
C ILE A 81 -13.04 -23.42 5.73
N TYR A 82 -14.11 -22.63 5.92
CA TYR A 82 -15.19 -23.02 6.83
C TYR A 82 -15.86 -24.34 6.42
N GLU A 83 -16.10 -24.54 5.12
CA GLU A 83 -16.65 -25.80 4.59
C GLU A 83 -15.68 -26.99 4.75
N SER A 84 -14.37 -26.76 4.88
CA SER A 84 -13.38 -27.85 5.05
C SER A 84 -13.26 -28.38 6.48
N VAL A 85 -13.80 -27.66 7.47
CA VAL A 85 -13.68 -28.01 8.91
C VAL A 85 -15.02 -28.32 9.58
N LEU A 86 -16.12 -28.23 8.82
CA LEU A 86 -17.47 -28.65 9.22
C LEU A 86 -17.81 -30.01 8.58
#